data_AF-A0A924GGU0-F1
#
_entry.id   AF-A0A924GGU0-F1
#
_cell.length_a   1.000
_cell.length_b   1.000
_cell.length_c   1.000
_cell.angle_alpha   90.00
_cell.angle_beta   90.00
_cell.angle_gamma   90.00
#
_symmetry.space_group_name_H-M   'P 1'
#
loop_
_entity.id
_entity.type
_entity.pdbx_description
1 polymer ?
#
loop_
_entity_poly.entity_id
_entity_poly.type
_entity_poly.pdbx_seq_one_letter_code
_entity_poly.pdbx_strand_id
1 'polypeptide(L)'
;AAWDLLEHTPATEPIPLSVLEAKASEYRRARALRQSDLHRAPLTISKTGQVMPDDNARPQTADQSLVEVTKSNRQVYFQGYQVSLPTTYADRSFYRTITDDAFLLTDPVTAEIVFSFPLPMVALNVRGRYVASYSIQGVGVTHPTKPWERKNAEYQTQFAQRQTDLPAVLGEPER
;
A
#
# COMPACT_ATOMS: atom_id res chain seq x y z
N ALA A 1 -5.85 10.66 45.84
CA ALA A 1 -5.10 10.26 44.63
C ALA A 1 -4.79 8.78 44.77
N ALA A 2 -5.21 7.94 43.82
CA ALA A 2 -4.93 6.51 43.86
C ALA A 2 -4.72 6.03 42.43
N TRP A 3 -3.50 6.25 41.91
CA TRP A 3 -2.98 5.50 40.78
C TRP A 3 -2.13 4.40 41.38
N ASP A 4 -2.58 3.15 41.29
CA ASP A 4 -1.78 1.99 41.68
C ASP A 4 -0.62 1.85 40.70
N LEU A 5 0.60 2.01 41.23
CA LEU A 5 1.84 1.68 40.56
C LEU A 5 1.92 0.15 40.48
N LEU A 6 1.47 -0.42 39.36
CA LEU A 6 1.78 -1.81 39.01
C LEU A 6 3.29 -1.91 38.78
N GLU A 7 3.97 -2.67 39.66
CA GLU A 7 5.39 -2.98 39.53
C GLU A 7 5.66 -3.57 38.14
N HIS A 8 6.47 -2.86 37.35
CA HIS A 8 6.95 -3.35 36.08
C HIS A 8 7.91 -4.51 36.36
N THR A 9 7.46 -5.75 36.19
CA THR A 9 8.35 -6.91 36.15
C THR A 9 9.10 -6.86 34.82
N PRO A 10 10.41 -6.52 34.79
CA PRO A 10 11.14 -6.55 33.53
C PRO A 10 11.22 -8.02 33.06
N ALA A 11 10.80 -8.27 31.82
CA ALA A 11 10.94 -9.57 31.18
C ALA A 11 12.41 -10.01 31.26
N THR A 12 12.68 -11.02 32.08
CA THR A 12 14.05 -11.36 32.49
C THR A 12 14.82 -12.15 31.43
N GLU A 13 14.18 -12.53 30.32
CA GLU A 13 14.84 -13.23 29.21
C GLU A 13 14.38 -12.68 27.85
N PRO A 14 15.29 -12.49 26.88
CA PRO A 14 14.92 -12.16 25.51
C PRO A 14 14.03 -13.25 24.93
N ILE A 15 12.96 -12.86 24.23
CA ILE A 15 12.10 -13.84 23.55
C ILE A 15 12.97 -14.64 22.57
N PRO A 16 13.05 -15.98 22.70
CA PRO A 16 13.89 -16.79 21.83
C PRO A 16 13.42 -16.68 20.39
N LEU A 17 14.38 -16.64 19.45
CA LEU A 17 14.12 -16.38 18.03
C LEU A 17 13.09 -17.34 17.42
N SER A 18 13.11 -18.62 17.82
CA SER A 18 12.16 -19.63 17.37
C SER A 18 10.70 -19.30 17.73
N VAL A 19 10.47 -18.65 18.87
CA VAL A 19 9.13 -18.22 19.30
C VAL A 19 8.68 -17.00 18.50
N LEU A 20 9.59 -16.10 18.16
CA LEU A 20 9.31 -14.97 17.27
C LEU A 20 8.97 -15.45 15.85
N GLU A 21 9.75 -16.39 15.31
CA GLU A 21 9.52 -17.00 14.00
C GLU A 21 8.18 -17.75 13.95
N ALA A 22 7.87 -18.51 15.01
CA ALA A 22 6.60 -19.22 15.13
C ALA A 22 5.41 -18.24 15.14
N LYS A 23 5.46 -17.19 15.98
CA LYS A 23 4.42 -16.15 16.01
C LYS A 23 4.31 -15.41 14.68
N ALA A 24 5.44 -15.10 14.03
CA ALA A 24 5.45 -14.47 12.71
C ALA A 24 4.83 -15.39 11.64
N SER A 25 5.08 -16.70 11.71
CA SER A 25 4.47 -17.68 10.80
C SER A 25 2.96 -17.79 11.02
N GLU A 26 2.50 -17.74 12.27
CA GLU A 26 1.10 -17.77 12.65
C GLU A 26 0.37 -16.50 12.18
N TYR A 27 0.98 -15.33 12.40
CA TYR A 27 0.47 -14.06 11.87
C TYR A 27 0.37 -14.07 10.34
N ARG A 28 1.38 -14.61 9.64
CA ARG A 28 1.34 -14.76 8.17
C ARG A 28 0.20 -15.67 7.72
N ARG A 29 -0.02 -16.80 8.38
CA ARG A 29 -1.12 -17.73 8.09
C ARG A 29 -2.50 -17.10 8.35
N ALA A 30 -2.67 -16.45 9.50
CA ALA A 30 -3.92 -15.77 9.86
C ALA A 30 -4.25 -14.62 8.89
N ARG A 31 -3.23 -13.88 8.43
CA ARG A 31 -3.37 -12.84 7.42
C ARG A 31 -3.77 -13.41 6.06
N ALA A 32 -3.14 -14.50 5.62
CA ALA A 32 -3.47 -15.17 4.37
C ALA A 32 -4.93 -15.65 4.35
N LEU A 33 -5.42 -16.24 5.45
CA LEU A 33 -6.81 -16.68 5.58
C LEU A 33 -7.81 -15.51 5.53
N ARG A 34 -7.51 -14.40 6.22
CA ARG A 34 -8.36 -13.19 6.18
C ARG A 34 -8.38 -12.53 4.79
N GLN A 35 -7.28 -12.63 4.04
CA GLN A 35 -7.22 -12.13 2.66
C GLN A 35 -7.97 -13.05 1.68
N SER A 36 -7.95 -14.37 1.89
CA SER A 36 -8.76 -15.29 1.06
C SER A 36 -10.26 -15.07 1.26
N ASP A 37 -10.70 -14.68 2.46
CA ASP A 37 -12.11 -14.35 2.71
C ASP A 37 -12.54 -13.04 2.02
N LEU A 38 -11.60 -12.11 1.79
CA LEU A 38 -11.86 -10.84 1.08
C LEU A 38 -11.78 -11.00 -0.45
N HIS A 39 -11.03 -11.99 -0.93
CA HIS A 39 -10.86 -12.29 -2.35
C HIS A 39 -11.46 -13.65 -2.69
N ARG A 40 -12.80 -13.70 -2.82
CA ARG A 40 -13.46 -14.80 -3.53
C ARG A 40 -13.14 -14.69 -5.03
N ALA A 41 -11.93 -15.07 -5.41
CA ALA A 41 -11.66 -15.53 -6.77
C ALA A 41 -12.57 -16.73 -7.06
N PRO A 42 -12.96 -16.99 -8.32
CA PRO A 42 -13.80 -18.13 -8.66
C PRO A 42 -13.05 -19.44 -8.35
N LEU A 43 -13.29 -20.01 -7.17
CA LEU A 43 -12.89 -21.37 -6.85
C LEU A 43 -13.59 -22.30 -7.84
N THR A 44 -12.83 -22.93 -8.74
CA THR A 44 -13.33 -24.05 -9.53
C THR A 44 -13.34 -25.28 -8.63
N ILE A 45 -14.52 -25.61 -8.11
CA ILE A 45 -14.75 -26.80 -7.28
C ILE A 45 -15.18 -27.92 -8.22
N SER A 46 -14.46 -29.04 -8.17
CA SER A 46 -14.82 -30.22 -8.95
C SER A 46 -16.18 -30.77 -8.51
N LYS A 47 -16.83 -31.58 -9.35
CA LYS A 47 -18.09 -32.26 -9.02
C LYS A 47 -17.99 -33.18 -7.78
N THR A 48 -16.78 -33.52 -7.34
CA THR A 48 -16.49 -34.31 -6.14
C THR A 48 -16.14 -33.46 -4.91
N GLY A 49 -16.25 -32.13 -4.99
CA GLY A 49 -15.99 -31.22 -3.87
C GLY A 49 -14.50 -30.92 -3.64
N GLN A 50 -13.62 -31.31 -4.56
CA GLN A 50 -12.20 -31.01 -4.49
C GLN A 50 -11.94 -29.63 -5.11
N VAL A 51 -11.21 -28.78 -4.39
CA VAL A 51 -10.74 -27.49 -4.90
C VAL A 51 -9.60 -27.76 -5.87
N MET A 52 -9.78 -27.42 -7.15
CA MET A 52 -8.72 -27.59 -8.14
C MET A 52 -7.73 -26.42 -8.02
N PRO A 53 -6.42 -26.66 -7.84
CA PRO A 53 -5.43 -25.61 -7.97
C PRO A 53 -5.46 -25.10 -9.41
N ASP A 54 -5.53 -23.79 -9.58
CA ASP A 54 -5.40 -23.17 -10.91
C ASP A 54 -3.93 -23.16 -11.29
N ASP A 55 -3.52 -24.09 -12.15
CA ASP A 55 -2.12 -24.22 -12.62
C ASP A 55 -1.68 -23.01 -13.47
N ASN A 56 -2.60 -22.12 -13.88
CA ASN A 56 -2.29 -20.85 -14.54
C ASN A 56 -2.20 -19.66 -13.57
N ALA A 57 -2.50 -19.86 -12.29
CA ALA A 57 -2.30 -18.83 -11.29
C ALA A 57 -0.79 -18.68 -11.04
N ARG A 58 -0.17 -17.67 -11.67
CA ARG A 58 1.14 -17.18 -11.22
C ARG A 58 1.05 -16.98 -9.71
N PRO A 59 2.08 -17.38 -8.93
CA PRO A 59 2.06 -17.17 -7.49
C PRO A 59 1.92 -15.66 -7.25
N GLN A 60 0.71 -15.23 -6.88
CA GLN A 60 0.52 -13.91 -6.33
C GLN A 60 1.37 -13.89 -5.07
N THR A 61 2.41 -13.07 -5.05
CA THR A 61 3.11 -12.77 -3.80
C THR A 61 2.04 -12.31 -2.82
N ALA A 62 2.08 -12.75 -1.55
CA ALA A 62 0.98 -12.58 -0.58
C ALA A 62 0.47 -11.12 -0.38
N ASP A 63 1.20 -10.12 -0.88
CA ASP A 63 0.85 -8.70 -0.84
C ASP A 63 0.39 -8.11 -2.18
N GLN A 64 0.24 -8.95 -3.22
CA GLN A 64 -0.32 -8.57 -4.52
C GLN A 64 -1.83 -8.76 -4.53
N SER A 65 -2.57 -7.70 -4.89
CA SER A 65 -4.03 -7.76 -5.08
C SER A 65 -4.40 -7.12 -6.41
N LEU A 66 -5.29 -7.76 -7.16
CA LEU A 66 -5.79 -7.19 -8.40
C LEU A 66 -6.80 -6.07 -8.09
N VAL A 67 -6.58 -4.88 -8.63
CA VAL A 67 -7.44 -3.71 -8.47
C VAL A 67 -7.95 -3.29 -9.83
N GLU A 68 -9.28 -3.26 -9.97
CA GLU A 68 -9.95 -2.74 -11.15
C GLU A 68 -10.21 -1.24 -10.99
N VAL A 69 -9.72 -0.44 -11.93
CA VAL A 69 -9.91 1.01 -11.97
C VAL A 69 -10.91 1.34 -13.05
N THR A 70 -12.12 1.76 -12.68
CA THR A 70 -13.18 2.16 -13.62
C THR A 70 -13.22 3.67 -13.80
N LYS A 71 -13.90 4.17 -14.85
CA LYS A 71 -14.13 5.63 -15.01
C LYS A 71 -14.78 6.28 -13.77
N SER A 72 -15.70 5.58 -13.12
CA SER A 72 -16.40 6.05 -11.92
C SER A 72 -15.59 5.87 -10.63
N ASN A 73 -14.64 4.93 -10.60
CA ASN A 73 -13.81 4.61 -9.44
C ASN A 73 -12.32 4.77 -9.79
N ARG A 74 -11.94 5.98 -10.18
CA ARG A 74 -10.57 6.31 -10.61
C ARG A 74 -9.67 6.62 -9.42
N GLN A 75 -9.54 5.66 -8.52
CA GLN A 75 -8.77 5.81 -7.29
C GLN A 75 -8.28 4.47 -6.76
N VAL A 76 -7.23 4.53 -5.94
CA VAL A 76 -6.72 3.40 -5.17
C VAL A 76 -6.75 3.70 -3.69
N TYR A 77 -6.84 2.64 -2.89
CA TYR A 77 -6.96 2.77 -1.45
C TYR A 77 -5.66 2.39 -0.75
N PHE A 78 -5.18 3.25 0.14
CA PHE A 78 -4.04 3.00 1.00
C PHE A 78 -4.34 3.50 2.41
N GLN A 79 -4.32 2.60 3.40
CA GLN A 79 -4.56 2.93 4.82
C GLN A 79 -5.81 3.80 5.09
N GLY A 80 -6.89 3.56 4.35
CA GLY A 80 -8.14 4.33 4.46
C GLY A 80 -8.20 5.64 3.67
N TYR A 81 -7.10 6.03 3.02
CA TYR A 81 -7.05 7.14 2.06
C TYR A 81 -7.44 6.70 0.65
N GLN A 82 -8.15 7.58 -0.04
CA GLN A 82 -8.53 7.47 -1.45
C GLN A 82 -7.55 8.30 -2.29
N VAL A 83 -6.61 7.63 -2.94
CA VAL A 83 -5.61 8.26 -3.80
C VAL A 83 -6.14 8.29 -5.23
N SER A 84 -6.36 9.50 -5.77
CA SER A 84 -6.91 9.66 -7.12
C SER A 84 -5.90 9.27 -8.20
N LEU A 85 -6.32 8.54 -9.23
CA LEU A 85 -5.46 8.23 -10.38
C LEU A 85 -5.72 9.15 -11.59
N PRO A 86 -4.76 9.31 -12.51
CA PRO A 86 -4.99 9.98 -13.80
C PRO A 86 -6.03 9.25 -14.67
N THR A 87 -6.69 9.97 -15.60
CA THR A 87 -7.72 9.39 -16.50
C THR A 87 -7.19 8.27 -17.38
N THR A 88 -5.89 8.25 -17.67
CA THR A 88 -5.21 7.25 -18.50
C THR A 88 -5.26 5.83 -17.91
N TYR A 89 -5.68 5.70 -16.66
CA TYR A 89 -5.77 4.43 -15.92
C TYR A 89 -7.19 3.89 -15.85
N ALA A 90 -8.18 4.60 -16.40
CA ALA A 90 -9.57 4.14 -16.39
C ALA A 90 -9.76 2.90 -17.28
N ASP A 91 -10.68 2.04 -16.85
CA ASP A 91 -11.08 0.78 -17.49
C ASP A 91 -9.94 -0.22 -17.64
N ARG A 92 -9.02 -0.23 -16.66
CA ARG A 92 -7.85 -1.12 -16.61
C ARG A 92 -7.74 -1.78 -15.24
N SER A 93 -7.16 -2.97 -15.22
CA SER A 93 -6.83 -3.68 -13.98
C SER A 93 -5.34 -3.62 -13.74
N PHE A 94 -4.95 -3.46 -12.47
CA PHE A 94 -3.56 -3.37 -12.05
C PHE A 94 -3.29 -4.30 -10.87
N TYR A 95 -2.09 -4.86 -10.80
CA TYR A 95 -1.62 -5.50 -9.58
C TYR A 95 -1.17 -4.41 -8.60
N ARG A 96 -1.86 -4.31 -7.47
CA ARG A 96 -1.44 -3.50 -6.33
C ARG A 96 -0.49 -4.31 -5.47
N THR A 97 0.72 -3.78 -5.29
CA THR A 97 1.74 -4.32 -4.38
C THR A 97 2.08 -3.26 -3.34
N ILE A 98 2.15 -3.65 -2.07
CA ILE A 98 2.60 -2.76 -0.99
C ILE A 98 3.84 -3.41 -0.39
N THR A 99 4.97 -2.74 -0.50
CA THR A 99 6.24 -3.12 0.13
C THR A 99 6.43 -2.32 1.42
N ASP A 100 7.54 -2.55 2.12
CA ASP A 100 7.87 -1.79 3.33
C ASP A 100 8.19 -0.31 3.01
N ASP A 101 8.67 -0.04 1.79
CA ASP A 101 9.19 1.25 1.33
C ASP A 101 8.31 1.96 0.30
N ALA A 102 7.37 1.27 -0.36
CA ALA A 102 6.61 1.84 -1.45
C ALA A 102 5.22 1.21 -1.65
N PHE A 103 4.33 2.01 -2.21
CA PHE A 103 3.11 1.55 -2.85
C PHE A 103 3.32 1.47 -4.36
N LEU A 104 2.92 0.37 -5.00
CA LEU A 104 3.13 0.13 -6.42
C LEU A 104 1.84 -0.36 -7.10
N LEU A 105 1.57 0.14 -8.31
CA LEU A 105 0.63 -0.46 -9.27
C LEU A 105 1.40 -0.93 -10.50
N THR A 106 1.24 -2.20 -10.82
CA THR A 106 1.88 -2.83 -11.98
C THR A 106 0.82 -3.24 -12.99
N ASP A 107 1.07 -2.97 -14.27
CA ASP A 107 0.23 -3.45 -15.35
C ASP A 107 0.38 -4.97 -15.52
N PRO A 108 -0.71 -5.77 -15.49
CA PRO A 108 -0.64 -7.22 -15.58
C PRO A 108 -0.19 -7.73 -16.96
N VAL A 109 -0.35 -6.92 -18.02
CA VAL A 109 -0.02 -7.25 -19.40
C VAL A 109 1.43 -6.88 -19.70
N THR A 110 1.87 -5.67 -19.34
CA THR A 110 3.23 -5.18 -19.67
C THR A 110 4.27 -5.44 -18.57
N ALA A 111 3.82 -5.82 -17.36
CA ALA A 111 4.65 -5.91 -16.16
C ALA A 111 5.35 -4.59 -15.76
N GLU A 112 4.89 -3.45 -16.30
CA GLU A 112 5.44 -2.15 -15.99
C GLU A 112 4.82 -1.58 -14.71
N ILE A 113 5.64 -0.95 -13.86
CA ILE A 113 5.15 -0.15 -12.73
C ILE A 113 4.58 1.14 -13.29
N VAL A 114 3.26 1.24 -13.32
CA VAL A 114 2.55 2.38 -13.91
C VAL A 114 2.31 3.49 -12.88
N PHE A 115 2.25 3.18 -11.60
CA PHE A 115 2.02 4.17 -10.55
C PHE A 115 2.75 3.75 -9.28
N SER A 116 3.40 4.69 -8.61
CA SER A 116 4.06 4.43 -7.34
C SER A 116 4.14 5.67 -6.45
N PHE A 117 4.30 5.45 -5.15
CA PHE A 117 4.75 6.49 -4.23
C PHE A 117 5.51 5.87 -3.04
N PRO A 118 6.48 6.58 -2.47
CA PRO A 118 7.25 6.11 -1.32
C PRO A 118 6.40 6.09 -0.04
N LEU A 119 6.76 5.17 0.87
CA LEU A 119 6.23 5.09 2.23
C LEU A 119 7.26 5.66 3.23
N PRO A 120 6.82 6.37 4.28
CA PRO A 120 5.43 6.74 4.57
C PRO A 120 4.87 7.72 3.53
N MET A 121 3.57 7.64 3.25
CA MET A 121 2.93 8.53 2.28
C MET A 121 2.93 9.97 2.80
N VAL A 122 3.70 10.84 2.15
CA VAL A 122 3.74 12.29 2.45
C VAL A 122 2.98 13.03 1.36
N ALA A 123 1.90 13.74 1.73
CA ALA A 123 1.05 14.45 0.78
C ALA A 123 0.66 15.85 1.28
N LEU A 124 0.54 16.80 0.35
CA LEU A 124 0.01 18.14 0.64
C LEU A 124 -1.47 18.22 0.29
N ASN A 125 -2.17 19.16 0.94
CA ASN A 125 -3.56 19.53 0.66
C ASN A 125 -4.56 18.35 0.69
N VAL A 126 -4.35 17.43 1.64
CA VAL A 126 -5.25 16.30 1.91
C VAL A 126 -6.62 16.83 2.33
N ARG A 127 -7.69 16.35 1.69
CA ARG A 127 -9.08 16.74 1.98
C ARG A 127 -9.83 15.57 2.60
N GLY A 128 -9.84 15.50 3.92
CA GLY A 128 -10.41 14.35 4.64
C GLY A 128 -9.65 13.08 4.28
N ARG A 129 -10.35 12.10 3.68
CA ARG A 129 -9.74 10.84 3.21
C ARG A 129 -9.25 10.90 1.76
N TYR A 130 -9.51 11.98 1.04
CA TYR A 130 -9.14 12.11 -0.36
C TYR A 130 -7.75 12.73 -0.51
N VAL A 131 -6.90 12.08 -1.32
CA VAL A 131 -5.55 12.52 -1.67
C VAL A 131 -5.43 12.58 -3.19
N ALA A 132 -5.01 13.72 -3.72
CA ALA A 132 -4.70 13.80 -5.13
C ALA A 132 -3.31 13.18 -5.39
N SER A 133 -3.16 12.31 -6.39
CA SER A 133 -1.86 11.68 -6.66
C SER A 133 -0.74 12.69 -6.91
N TYR A 134 -1.01 13.76 -7.64
CA TYR A 134 -0.03 14.82 -7.93
C TYR A 134 0.43 15.62 -6.69
N SER A 135 -0.22 15.46 -5.53
CA SER A 135 0.16 16.15 -4.30
C SER A 135 0.96 15.27 -3.35
N ILE A 136 1.29 14.03 -3.75
CA ILE A 136 2.11 13.09 -3.01
C ILE A 136 3.59 13.32 -3.38
N GLN A 137 4.47 13.36 -2.38
CA GLN A 137 5.90 13.49 -2.56
C GLN A 137 6.49 12.21 -3.18
N GLY A 138 7.36 12.35 -4.19
CA GLY A 138 8.02 11.19 -4.83
C GLY A 138 7.08 10.30 -5.65
N VAL A 139 5.88 10.78 -6.01
CA VAL A 139 4.94 10.00 -6.84
C VAL A 139 5.51 9.75 -8.25
N GLY A 140 5.50 8.49 -8.67
CA GLY A 140 5.82 8.04 -10.02
C GLY A 140 4.54 7.70 -10.79
N VAL A 141 4.42 8.18 -12.02
CA VAL A 141 3.26 7.95 -12.90
C VAL A 141 3.75 7.75 -14.33
N THR A 142 3.40 6.61 -14.93
CA THR A 142 3.63 6.35 -16.35
C THR A 142 2.48 6.94 -17.19
N HIS A 143 2.82 7.67 -18.26
CA HIS A 143 1.85 8.36 -19.13
C HIS A 143 0.90 9.31 -18.37
N PRO A 144 1.45 10.29 -17.61
CA PRO A 144 0.63 11.31 -16.96
C PRO A 144 -0.07 12.19 -18.02
N THR A 145 -1.16 12.83 -17.61
CA THR A 145 -1.80 13.86 -18.44
C THR A 145 -1.12 15.21 -18.24
N LYS A 146 -1.03 16.06 -19.26
CA LYS A 146 -0.44 17.42 -19.14
C LYS A 146 -0.96 18.24 -17.94
N PRO A 147 -2.29 18.23 -17.63
CA PRO A 147 -2.78 18.93 -16.44
C PRO A 147 -2.27 18.33 -15.13
N TRP A 148 -2.05 17.03 -15.08
CA TRP A 148 -1.47 16.35 -13.92
C TRP A 148 0.00 16.73 -13.75
N GLU A 149 0.78 16.72 -14.84
CA GLU A 149 2.21 17.10 -14.82
C GLU A 149 2.42 18.52 -14.28
N ARG A 150 1.63 19.47 -14.79
CA ARG A 150 1.67 20.86 -14.34
C ARG A 150 1.39 20.98 -12.83
N LYS A 151 0.35 20.31 -12.34
CA LYS A 151 0.04 20.30 -10.91
C LYS A 151 1.14 19.63 -10.11
N ASN A 152 1.66 18.48 -10.54
CA ASN A 152 2.74 17.81 -9.84
C ASN A 152 3.96 18.74 -9.70
N ALA A 153 4.36 19.44 -10.77
CA ALA A 153 5.45 20.41 -10.73
C ALA A 153 5.20 21.53 -9.68
N GLU A 154 4.00 22.10 -9.64
CA GLU A 154 3.61 23.11 -8.63
C GLU A 154 3.75 22.57 -7.19
N TYR A 155 3.34 21.33 -6.96
CA TYR A 155 3.43 20.68 -5.65
C TYR A 155 4.86 20.28 -5.28
N GLN A 156 5.69 19.86 -6.23
CA GLN A 156 7.11 19.61 -5.98
C GLN A 156 7.85 20.88 -5.57
N THR A 157 7.53 22.03 -6.17
CA THR A 157 8.05 23.33 -5.72
C THR A 157 7.62 23.64 -4.28
N GLN A 158 6.36 23.38 -3.92
CA GLN A 158 5.87 23.57 -2.55
C GLN A 158 6.57 22.64 -1.54
N PHE A 159 6.85 21.39 -1.92
CA PHE A 159 7.62 20.48 -1.09
C PHE A 159 9.05 21.00 -0.86
N ALA A 160 9.73 21.43 -1.92
CA ALA A 160 11.08 22.00 -1.83
C ALA A 160 11.11 23.26 -0.93
N GLN A 161 10.10 24.13 -1.06
CA GLN A 161 9.97 25.32 -0.22
C GLN A 161 9.76 24.93 1.26
N ARG A 162 8.85 23.99 1.55
CA ARG A 162 8.59 23.53 2.93
C ARG A 162 9.80 22.84 3.55
N GLN A 163 10.57 22.09 2.77
CA GLN A 163 11.81 21.47 3.24
C GLN A 163 12.86 22.52 3.60
N THR A 164 12.85 23.66 2.91
CA THR A 164 13.70 24.82 3.22
C THR A 164 13.21 25.56 4.47
N ASP A 165 11.90 25.72 4.64
CA ASP A 165 11.29 26.49 5.74
C ASP A 165 11.25 25.71 7.07
N LEU A 166 11.18 24.37 7.02
CA LEU A 166 11.08 23.47 8.18
C LEU A 166 11.94 22.22 7.97
N PRO A 167 13.27 22.27 8.26
CA PRO A 167 14.15 21.11 8.10
C PRO A 167 13.82 19.95 9.05
N ALA A 168 12.97 20.16 10.08
CA ALA A 168 12.79 19.25 11.21
C ALA A 168 11.62 18.25 11.10
N VAL A 169 10.83 18.21 10.01
CA VAL A 169 9.63 17.34 9.95
C VAL A 169 9.79 16.12 9.02
N LEU A 170 10.89 16.01 8.27
CA LEU A 170 11.11 14.89 7.33
C LEU A 170 12.52 14.28 7.39
N GLY A 171 13.32 14.60 8.40
CA GLY A 171 14.63 13.99 8.65
C GLY A 171 14.57 13.04 9.84
N GLU A 172 14.84 11.77 9.56
CA GLU A 172 15.30 10.63 10.39
C GLU A 172 15.19 10.69 11.94
N PRO A 173 14.82 9.56 12.60
CA PRO A 173 14.95 9.44 14.04
C PRO A 173 16.43 9.47 14.42
N GLU A 174 16.80 10.39 15.32
CA GLU A 174 18.14 10.42 15.89
C GLU A 174 18.44 9.14 16.70
N ARG A 175 19.68 8.65 16.49
CA ARG A 175 20.52 7.73 17.28
C ARG A 175 20.52 6.25 16.92
#